data_AF-A0A2E7NHF7-F1
#
_entry.id   AF-A0A2E7NHF7-F1
#
_cell.length_a   1.000
_cell.length_b   1.000
_cell.length_c   1.000
_cell.angle_alpha   90.00
_cell.angle_beta   90.00
_cell.angle_gamma   90.00
#
_symmetry.space_group_name_H-M   'P 1'
#
loop_
_entity.id
_entity.type
_entity.pdbx_description
1 polymer ?
#
loop_
_entity_poly.entity_id
_entity_poly.type
_entity_poly.pdbx_seq_one_letter_code
_entity_poly.pdbx_strand_id
1 'polypeptide(L)'
;SSLIAWGPGMVAKHDHVNRASVFSAIDLVPTLLDLTGTPYPKGVIFDGESLPGTLLGQATTSRKAPIHFRRPPDRDSFYGDNDLPDLAVRVSDWKFLCEYDGSDPELYNLKTDLGETKNLAHEHPKLVSSLTKSIIAWHKSLPSDNGPQLTGQFRRKPAKKAKGK
;
A
#
# COMPACT_ATOMS: atom_id res chain seq x y z
N SER A 1 -12.03 1.50 -4.05
CA SER A 1 -12.96 1.53 -2.89
C SER A 1 -13.16 2.96 -2.44
N SER A 2 -14.37 3.30 -1.97
CA SER A 2 -14.70 4.63 -1.45
C SER A 2 -14.79 4.60 0.07
N LEU A 3 -14.41 5.68 0.74
CA LEU A 3 -14.65 5.92 2.16
C LEU A 3 -15.53 7.16 2.28
N ILE A 4 -16.62 7.06 3.06
CA ILE A 4 -17.52 8.18 3.36
C ILE A 4 -17.55 8.34 4.88
N ALA A 5 -17.27 9.55 5.36
CA ALA A 5 -17.43 9.93 6.76
C ALA A 5 -18.66 10.84 6.89
N TRP A 6 -19.55 10.51 7.82
CA TRP A 6 -20.77 11.28 8.11
C TRP A 6 -21.03 11.28 9.60
N GLY A 7 -21.42 12.44 10.14
CA GLY A 7 -21.75 12.62 11.56
C GLY A 7 -22.25 14.03 11.84
N PRO A 8 -23.51 14.22 12.30
CA PRO A 8 -24.05 15.52 12.64
C PRO A 8 -23.19 16.23 13.70
N GLY A 9 -22.76 17.46 13.41
CA GLY A 9 -21.91 18.25 14.33
C GLY A 9 -20.46 17.76 14.45
N MET A 10 -20.07 16.65 13.81
CA MET A 10 -18.71 16.10 13.87
C MET A 10 -17.90 16.39 12.61
N VAL A 11 -18.49 16.16 11.42
CA VAL A 11 -17.81 16.34 10.14
C VAL A 11 -17.91 17.80 9.72
N ALA A 12 -16.77 18.45 9.48
CA ALA A 12 -16.68 19.90 9.26
C ALA A 12 -17.10 20.35 7.86
N LYS A 13 -17.17 19.43 6.89
CA LYS A 13 -17.50 19.73 5.49
C LYS A 13 -18.60 18.81 4.98
N HIS A 14 -19.60 19.40 4.33
CA HIS A 14 -20.65 18.69 3.60
C HIS A 14 -20.32 18.64 2.10
N ASP A 15 -20.78 17.59 1.42
CA ASP A 15 -20.63 17.41 -0.04
C ASP A 15 -19.20 17.64 -0.56
N HIS A 16 -18.22 17.25 0.24
CA HIS A 16 -16.81 17.50 -0.03
C HIS A 16 -16.05 16.20 -0.31
N VAL A 17 -15.18 16.25 -1.34
CA VAL A 17 -14.26 15.15 -1.66
C VAL A 17 -12.84 15.63 -1.41
N ASN A 18 -12.15 14.98 -0.47
CA ASN A 18 -10.73 15.20 -0.25
C ASN A 18 -9.91 14.35 -1.25
N ARG A 19 -9.36 15.01 -2.28
CA ARG A 19 -8.50 14.37 -3.29
C ARG A 19 -7.00 14.53 -3.01
N ALA A 20 -6.64 15.25 -1.96
CA ALA A 20 -5.27 15.61 -1.65
C ALA A 20 -4.62 14.63 -0.67
N SER A 21 -5.36 14.21 0.37
CA SER A 21 -4.79 13.37 1.41
C SER A 21 -4.85 11.88 1.07
N VAL A 22 -3.85 11.13 1.54
CA VAL A 22 -3.86 9.68 1.56
C VAL A 22 -4.33 9.18 2.93
N PHE A 23 -5.29 8.28 2.91
CA PHE A 23 -5.87 7.61 4.07
C PHE A 23 -6.09 6.14 3.72
N SER A 24 -5.79 5.21 4.64
CA SER A 24 -5.97 3.77 4.48
C SER A 24 -6.91 3.21 5.54
N ALA A 25 -7.56 2.08 5.27
CA ALA A 25 -8.47 1.45 6.23
C ALA A 25 -7.81 1.15 7.59
N ILE A 26 -6.50 0.84 7.59
CA ILE A 26 -5.72 0.62 8.81
C ILE A 26 -5.62 1.87 9.71
N ASP A 27 -5.79 3.07 9.14
CA ASP A 27 -5.77 4.34 9.89
C ASP A 27 -7.08 4.56 10.68
N LEU A 28 -8.15 3.82 10.37
CA LEU A 28 -9.43 3.95 11.08
C LEU A 28 -9.31 3.60 12.55
N VAL A 29 -8.60 2.54 12.90
CA VAL A 29 -8.53 2.06 14.30
C VAL A 29 -7.91 3.13 15.23
N PRO A 30 -6.67 3.60 15.01
CA PRO A 30 -6.10 4.65 15.86
C PRO A 30 -6.88 5.96 15.78
N THR A 31 -7.41 6.32 14.61
CA THR A 31 -8.23 7.54 14.47
C THR A 31 -9.51 7.48 15.32
N LEU A 32 -10.21 6.34 15.33
CA LEU A 32 -11.44 6.18 16.11
C LEU A 32 -11.16 6.09 17.62
N LEU A 33 -10.04 5.49 18.03
CA LEU A 33 -9.61 5.49 19.43
C LEU A 33 -9.41 6.92 19.92
N ASP A 34 -8.70 7.77 19.17
CA ASP A 34 -8.49 9.18 19.50
C ASP A 34 -9.80 9.96 19.55
N LEU A 35 -10.67 9.78 18.55
CA LEU A 35 -11.96 10.49 18.48
C LEU A 35 -12.91 10.15 19.63
N THR A 36 -12.84 8.93 20.15
CA THR A 36 -13.70 8.46 21.25
C THR A 36 -13.06 8.65 22.62
N GLY A 37 -11.78 9.02 22.67
CA GLY A 37 -11.00 8.99 23.92
C GLY A 37 -10.78 7.58 24.47
N THR A 38 -10.97 6.54 23.64
CA THR A 38 -10.77 5.15 24.07
C THR A 38 -9.27 4.87 24.24
N PRO A 39 -8.84 4.32 25.39
CA PRO A 39 -7.43 3.99 25.60
C PRO A 39 -6.91 3.00 24.57
N TYR A 40 -5.66 3.20 24.14
CA TYR A 40 -4.99 2.26 23.26
C TYR A 40 -4.71 0.94 23.99
N PRO A 41 -4.91 -0.21 23.34
CA PRO A 41 -4.55 -1.50 23.93
C PRO A 41 -3.03 -1.57 24.18
N LYS A 42 -2.66 -2.04 25.37
CA LYS A 42 -1.25 -2.17 25.77
C LYS A 42 -0.55 -3.23 24.92
N GLY A 43 0.66 -2.91 24.45
CA GLY A 43 1.51 -3.85 23.70
C GLY A 43 1.12 -4.07 22.24
N VAL A 44 0.12 -3.34 21.73
CA VAL A 44 -0.25 -3.38 20.30
C VAL A 44 0.49 -2.26 19.57
N ILE A 45 1.13 -2.62 18.46
CA ILE A 45 1.71 -1.68 17.51
C ILE A 45 0.76 -1.63 16.31
N PHE A 46 0.27 -0.44 15.97
CA PHE A 46 -0.60 -0.23 14.82
C PHE A 46 0.22 0.12 13.58
N ASP A 47 -0.15 -0.45 12.43
CA ASP A 47 0.36 -0.02 11.11
C ASP A 47 -0.30 1.28 10.62
N GLY A 48 -1.43 1.63 11.24
CA GLY A 48 -2.20 2.84 10.95
C GLY A 48 -1.74 4.05 11.76
N GLU A 49 -2.08 5.22 11.26
CA GLU A 49 -1.85 6.51 11.92
C GLU A 49 -3.19 7.16 12.31
N SER A 50 -3.21 7.86 13.43
CA SER A 50 -4.37 8.66 13.81
C SER A 50 -4.45 9.95 12.99
N LEU A 51 -5.56 10.13 12.28
CA LEU A 51 -5.81 11.25 11.37
C LEU A 51 -7.25 11.81 11.53
N PRO A 52 -7.66 12.24 12.74
CA PRO A 52 -9.02 12.70 13.00
C PRO A 52 -9.37 13.94 12.17
N GLY A 53 -8.42 14.87 12.02
CA GLY A 53 -8.62 16.07 11.21
C GLY A 53 -8.89 15.74 9.74
N THR A 54 -8.22 14.72 9.19
CA THR A 54 -8.42 14.28 7.81
C THR A 54 -9.77 13.56 7.67
N LEU A 55 -10.10 12.65 8.60
CA LEU A 55 -11.36 11.91 8.59
C LEU A 55 -12.59 12.83 8.74
N LEU A 56 -12.49 13.86 9.59
CA LEU A 56 -13.58 14.81 9.86
C LEU A 56 -13.59 16.02 8.91
N GLY A 57 -12.72 16.07 7.90
CA GLY A 57 -12.70 17.15 6.91
C GLY A 57 -12.15 18.50 7.42
N GLN A 58 -11.45 18.48 8.56
CA GLN A 58 -10.84 19.65 9.20
C GLN A 58 -9.42 19.93 8.65
N ALA A 59 -8.74 18.91 8.11
CA ALA A 59 -7.41 19.01 7.54
C ALA A 59 -7.29 18.20 6.23
N THR A 60 -6.27 18.51 5.44
CA THR A 60 -5.90 17.78 4.21
C THR A 60 -4.55 17.08 4.34
N THR A 61 -4.10 16.86 5.57
CA THR A 61 -2.83 16.16 5.85
C THR A 61 -2.96 14.67 5.56
N SER A 62 -1.96 14.10 4.91
CA SER A 62 -1.85 12.65 4.68
C SER A 62 -1.18 11.95 5.85
N ARG A 63 -1.40 10.63 5.95
CA ARG A 63 -0.45 9.75 6.68
C ARG A 63 0.97 9.93 6.18
N LYS A 64 1.96 9.66 7.03
CA LYS A 64 3.40 9.79 6.71
C LYS A 64 4.06 8.46 6.43
N ALA A 65 3.75 7.44 7.22
CA ALA A 65 4.32 6.11 7.09
C ALA A 65 3.85 5.45 5.79
N PRO A 66 4.71 4.61 5.17
CA PRO A 66 4.33 3.79 4.03
C PRO A 66 3.06 2.98 4.28
N ILE A 67 2.26 2.75 3.24
CA ILE A 67 1.21 1.73 3.27
C ILE A 67 1.76 0.50 2.56
N HIS A 68 1.82 -0.62 3.25
CA HIS A 68 2.24 -1.89 2.68
C HIS A 68 1.02 -2.79 2.42
N PHE A 69 1.10 -3.56 1.35
CA PHE A 69 0.10 -4.53 0.95
C PHE A 69 0.79 -5.84 0.59
N ARG A 70 0.17 -6.94 1.03
CA ARG A 70 0.48 -8.30 0.62
C ARG A 70 -0.81 -8.88 0.06
N ARG A 71 -0.78 -9.25 -1.21
CA ARG A 71 -1.93 -9.82 -1.89
C ARG A 71 -2.28 -11.18 -1.28
N PRO A 72 -3.58 -11.54 -1.18
CA PRO A 72 -3.95 -12.90 -0.84
C PRO A 72 -3.32 -13.90 -1.83
N PRO A 73 -2.73 -15.00 -1.33
CA PRO A 73 -1.93 -15.89 -2.14
C PRO A 73 -2.73 -16.66 -3.20
N ASP A 74 -4.04 -16.80 -3.01
CA ASP A 74 -4.98 -17.46 -3.93
C ASP A 74 -5.63 -16.49 -4.94
N ARG A 75 -5.07 -15.29 -5.10
CA ARG A 75 -5.60 -14.20 -5.96
C ARG A 75 -4.55 -13.69 -6.94
N ASP A 76 -3.85 -14.59 -7.60
CA ASP A 76 -2.77 -14.29 -8.58
C ASP A 76 -3.28 -13.62 -9.86
N SER A 77 -4.58 -13.73 -10.13
CA SER A 77 -5.23 -13.18 -11.31
C SER A 77 -6.52 -12.46 -10.92
N PHE A 78 -6.75 -11.26 -11.44
CA PHE A 78 -8.00 -10.52 -11.25
C PHE A 78 -8.21 -9.47 -12.34
N TYR A 79 -9.48 -9.15 -12.66
CA TYR A 79 -9.84 -8.14 -13.67
C TYR A 79 -9.14 -8.27 -15.04
N GLY A 80 -8.85 -9.50 -15.48
CA GLY A 80 -8.19 -9.74 -16.78
C GLY A 80 -6.66 -9.64 -16.74
N ASP A 81 -6.07 -9.33 -15.59
CA ASP A 81 -4.67 -9.55 -15.31
C ASP A 81 -4.48 -10.99 -14.78
N ASN A 82 -3.50 -11.70 -15.33
CA ASN A 82 -3.21 -13.08 -14.99
C ASN A 82 -1.98 -13.22 -14.06
N ASP A 83 -1.30 -12.12 -13.75
CA ASP A 83 -0.03 -12.12 -13.01
C ASP A 83 0.09 -10.84 -12.17
N LEU A 84 -0.69 -10.78 -11.09
CA LEU A 84 -0.70 -9.64 -10.17
C LEU A 84 0.51 -9.69 -9.24
N PRO A 85 1.17 -8.56 -8.96
CA PRO A 85 2.28 -8.53 -7.99
C PRO A 85 1.86 -9.02 -6.60
N ASP A 86 2.74 -9.76 -5.93
CA ASP A 86 2.52 -10.25 -4.57
C ASP A 86 2.51 -9.12 -3.52
N LEU A 87 3.45 -8.17 -3.68
CA LEU A 87 3.71 -7.12 -2.71
C LEU A 87 3.52 -5.75 -3.35
N ALA A 88 2.96 -4.80 -2.58
CA ALA A 88 2.94 -3.40 -2.96
C ALA A 88 3.22 -2.47 -1.78
N VAL A 89 3.89 -1.35 -2.03
CA VAL A 89 4.08 -0.28 -1.05
C VAL A 89 3.79 1.08 -1.67
N ARG A 90 3.06 1.92 -0.93
CA ARG A 90 2.88 3.33 -1.27
C ARG A 90 3.67 4.20 -0.30
N VAL A 91 4.53 5.05 -0.84
CA VAL A 91 5.29 6.06 -0.09
C VAL A 91 5.11 7.41 -0.76
N SER A 92 4.33 8.30 -0.12
CA SER A 92 3.98 9.60 -0.70
C SER A 92 3.33 9.42 -2.09
N ASP A 93 3.89 10.07 -3.11
CA ASP A 93 3.49 10.00 -4.52
C ASP A 93 3.89 8.68 -5.20
N TRP A 94 4.79 7.89 -4.62
CA TRP A 94 5.30 6.67 -5.25
C TRP A 94 4.51 5.44 -4.84
N LYS A 95 4.22 4.58 -5.82
CA LYS A 95 3.75 3.21 -5.60
C LYS A 95 4.72 2.25 -6.24
N PHE A 96 5.16 1.26 -5.47
CA PHE A 96 6.08 0.22 -5.88
C PHE A 96 5.43 -1.14 -5.71
N LEU A 97 5.63 -2.03 -6.67
CA LEU A 97 5.14 -3.41 -6.65
C LEU A 97 6.26 -4.37 -7.04
N CYS A 98 6.21 -5.59 -6.51
CA CYS A 98 7.13 -6.67 -6.86
C CYS A 98 6.58 -8.02 -6.40
N GLU A 99 7.26 -9.10 -6.81
CA GLU A 99 7.10 -10.44 -6.26
C GLU A 99 7.67 -10.55 -4.83
N TYR A 100 7.38 -11.65 -4.14
CA TYR A 100 7.90 -11.90 -2.77
C TYR A 100 9.43 -11.76 -2.62
N ASP A 101 10.18 -12.08 -3.67
CA ASP A 101 11.65 -12.01 -3.67
C ASP A 101 12.20 -10.67 -4.22
N GLY A 102 11.32 -9.76 -4.61
CA GLY A 102 11.67 -8.47 -5.22
C GLY A 102 11.85 -8.51 -6.73
N SER A 103 11.56 -9.64 -7.40
CA SER A 103 11.55 -9.69 -8.86
C SER A 103 10.39 -8.89 -9.46
N ASP A 104 10.50 -8.66 -10.77
CA ASP A 104 9.51 -7.94 -11.58
C ASP A 104 9.07 -6.59 -10.97
N PRO A 105 10.03 -5.70 -10.67
CA PRO A 105 9.73 -4.42 -10.03
C PRO A 105 8.91 -3.51 -10.95
N GLU A 106 7.84 -2.95 -10.39
CA GLU A 106 7.06 -1.89 -11.00
C GLU A 106 7.06 -0.66 -10.11
N LEU A 107 7.23 0.52 -10.71
CA LEU A 107 7.28 1.78 -9.99
C LEU A 107 6.46 2.84 -10.73
N TYR A 108 5.51 3.44 -10.03
CA TYR A 108 4.62 4.46 -10.57
C TYR A 108 4.65 5.71 -9.70
N ASN A 109 4.57 6.88 -10.35
CA ASN A 109 4.35 8.16 -9.67
C ASN A 109 2.88 8.54 -9.76
N LEU A 110 2.13 8.31 -8.69
CA LEU A 110 0.68 8.52 -8.62
C LEU A 110 0.28 10.00 -8.69
N LYS A 111 1.21 10.94 -8.50
CA LYS A 111 0.92 12.37 -8.68
C LYS A 111 0.79 12.73 -10.16
N THR A 112 1.57 12.08 -11.03
CA THR A 112 1.59 12.36 -12.47
C THR A 112 0.91 11.28 -13.30
N ASP A 113 0.75 10.07 -12.76
CA ASP A 113 0.23 8.88 -13.42
C ASP A 113 -0.66 8.08 -12.46
N LEU A 114 -1.86 8.61 -12.19
CA LEU A 114 -2.86 7.96 -11.32
C LEU A 114 -3.33 6.61 -11.87
N GLY A 115 -3.23 6.40 -13.19
CA GLY A 115 -3.66 5.18 -13.86
C GLY A 115 -2.58 4.09 -13.93
N GLU A 116 -1.38 4.33 -13.38
CA GLU A 116 -0.27 3.38 -13.38
C GLU A 116 0.08 2.89 -14.79
N THR A 117 0.10 3.82 -15.75
CA THR A 117 0.26 3.54 -17.18
C THR A 117 1.71 3.44 -17.63
N LYS A 118 2.64 4.04 -16.88
CA LYS A 118 4.07 4.05 -17.21
C LYS A 118 4.93 3.53 -16.06
N ASN A 119 5.47 2.32 -16.22
CA ASN A 119 6.44 1.77 -15.26
C ASN A 119 7.79 2.51 -15.36
N LEU A 120 8.20 3.14 -14.26
CA LEU A 120 9.42 3.94 -14.10
C LEU A 120 10.56 3.19 -13.39
N ALA A 121 10.44 1.89 -13.14
CA ALA A 121 11.41 1.13 -12.35
C ALA A 121 12.84 1.20 -12.91
N HIS A 122 12.98 1.11 -14.23
CA HIS A 122 14.29 1.22 -14.92
C HIS A 122 14.89 2.63 -14.85
N GLU A 123 14.05 3.66 -14.73
CA GLU A 123 14.48 5.06 -14.66
C GLU A 123 14.95 5.44 -13.24
N HIS A 124 14.49 4.73 -12.20
CA HIS A 124 14.79 5.02 -10.79
C HIS A 124 15.39 3.83 -10.01
N PRO A 125 16.54 3.26 -10.43
CA PRO A 125 17.08 2.02 -9.86
C PRO A 125 17.46 2.14 -8.36
N LYS A 126 17.89 3.33 -7.92
CA LYS A 126 18.20 3.58 -6.50
C LYS A 126 16.94 3.53 -5.62
N LEU A 127 15.84 4.10 -6.12
CA LEU A 127 14.56 4.11 -5.41
C LEU A 127 13.97 2.69 -5.36
N VAL A 128 13.99 1.97 -6.49
CA VAL A 128 13.58 0.56 -6.57
C VAL A 128 14.37 -0.28 -5.55
N SER A 129 15.70 -0.15 -5.50
CA SER A 129 16.52 -0.90 -4.54
C SER A 129 16.14 -0.60 -3.08
N SER A 130 15.87 0.67 -2.75
CA SER A 130 15.45 1.07 -1.41
C SER A 130 14.08 0.50 -1.04
N LEU A 131 13.10 0.61 -1.95
CA LEU A 131 11.73 0.14 -1.72
C LEU A 131 11.67 -1.39 -1.67
N THR A 132 12.43 -2.08 -2.52
CA THR A 132 12.57 -3.55 -2.50
C THR A 132 13.08 -4.03 -1.14
N LYS A 133 14.12 -3.40 -0.60
CA LYS A 133 14.64 -3.76 0.73
C LYS A 133 13.58 -3.54 1.82
N SER A 134 12.89 -2.40 1.78
CA SER A 134 11.86 -2.06 2.76
C SER A 134 10.69 -3.04 2.73
N ILE A 135 10.14 -3.33 1.54
CA ILE A 135 8.94 -4.15 1.40
C ILE A 135 9.22 -5.63 1.72
N ILE A 136 10.40 -6.15 1.35
CA ILE A 136 10.79 -7.51 1.71
C ILE A 136 11.01 -7.63 3.23
N ALA A 137 11.60 -6.62 3.87
CA ALA A 137 11.76 -6.62 5.32
C ALA A 137 10.40 -6.63 6.03
N TRP A 138 9.45 -5.82 5.58
CA TRP A 138 8.07 -5.83 6.07
C TRP A 138 7.37 -7.16 5.82
N HIS A 139 7.47 -7.71 4.60
CA HIS A 139 6.88 -9.00 4.27
C HIS A 139 7.37 -10.12 5.21
N LYS A 140 8.69 -10.13 5.51
CA LYS A 140 9.30 -11.10 6.43
C LYS A 140 8.95 -10.88 7.90
N SER A 141 8.45 -9.71 8.29
CA SER A 141 7.99 -9.47 9.66
C SER A 141 6.56 -9.97 9.89
N LEU A 142 5.82 -10.30 8.83
CA LEU A 142 4.49 -10.90 8.92
C LEU A 142 4.57 -12.41 9.14
N PRO A 143 3.50 -13.03 9.70
CA PRO A 143 3.36 -14.48 9.66
C PRO A 143 3.47 -15.01 8.22
N SER A 144 4.13 -16.15 8.09
CA SER A 144 4.23 -16.87 6.82
C SER A 144 2.84 -17.18 6.27
N ASP A 145 2.65 -16.98 4.97
CA ASP A 145 1.48 -17.44 4.23
C ASP A 145 1.88 -18.60 3.29
N ASN A 146 0.88 -19.17 2.60
CA ASN A 146 1.09 -20.22 1.61
C ASN A 146 1.36 -19.67 0.19
N GLY A 147 1.65 -18.37 0.05
CA GLY A 147 1.90 -17.71 -1.23
C GLY A 147 3.03 -18.33 -2.03
N PRO A 148 4.21 -18.60 -1.45
CA PRO A 148 5.31 -19.24 -2.18
C PRO A 148 4.97 -20.62 -2.76
N GLN A 149 4.00 -21.33 -2.19
CA GLN A 149 3.57 -22.66 -2.66
C GLN A 149 2.40 -22.59 -3.67
N LEU A 150 1.62 -21.51 -3.65
CA LEU A 150 0.47 -21.28 -4.54
C LEU A 150 0.88 -20.59 -5.84
N THR A 151 2.10 -20.83 -6.33
CA THR A 151 2.54 -20.32 -7.62
C THR A 151 1.58 -20.82 -8.71
N GLY A 152 0.73 -19.94 -9.23
CA GLY A 152 -0.19 -20.30 -10.30
C GLY A 152 0.57 -20.81 -11.54
N GLN A 153 -0.14 -21.38 -12.51
CA GLN A 153 0.44 -21.73 -13.81
C GLN A 153 0.99 -20.51 -14.58
N PHE A 154 0.73 -19.29 -14.09
CA PHE A 154 0.90 -18.03 -14.81
C PHE A 154 2.00 -17.11 -14.28
N ARG A 155 2.70 -17.46 -13.18
CA ARG A 155 3.81 -16.63 -12.70
C ARG A 155 4.83 -16.40 -13.81
N ARG A 156 5.22 -15.14 -14.03
CA ARG A 156 6.38 -14.81 -14.86
C ARG A 156 7.55 -15.69 -14.43
N LYS A 157 8.08 -16.46 -15.38
CA LYS A 157 9.32 -17.19 -15.13
C LYS A 157 10.37 -16.14 -14.79
N PRO A 158 11.10 -16.27 -13.67
CA PRO A 158 12.15 -15.31 -13.33
C PRO A 158 13.06 -15.15 -14.55
N ALA A 159 13.34 -13.90 -14.91
CA ALA A 159 14.22 -13.59 -16.03
C ALA A 159 15.49 -14.44 -15.88
N LYS A 160 15.79 -15.28 -16.90
CA LYS A 160 17.02 -16.08 -16.88
C LYS A 160 18.16 -15.12 -16.64
N LYS A 161 18.90 -15.29 -15.53
CA LYS A 161 20.16 -14.58 -15.30
C LYS A 161 20.96 -14.68 -16.59
N ALA A 162 21.27 -13.52 -17.20
CA ALA A 162 22.15 -13.48 -18.36
C ALA A 162 23.40 -14.28 -17.98
N LYS A 163 23.67 -15.36 -18.72
CA LYS A 163 24.93 -16.09 -18.58
C LYS A 163 26.02 -15.05 -18.85
N GLY A 164 26.75 -14.68 -17.80
CA GLY A 164 27.92 -13.83 -17.94
C GLY A 164 28.81 -14.42 -19.03
N LYS A 165 29.16 -13.59 -20.01
CA LYS A 165 30.30 -13.83 -20.90
C LYS A 165 31.54 -13.27 -20.22
#